data_AF-A0A7S7Z9G8-F1
#
_entry.id   AF-A0A7S7Z9G8-F1
#
_cell.length_a   1.000
_cell.length_b   1.000
_cell.length_c   1.000
_cell.angle_alpha   90.00
_cell.angle_beta   90.00
_cell.angle_gamma   90.00
#
_symmetry.space_group_name_H-M   'P 1'
#
loop_
_entity.id
_entity.type
_entity.pdbx_description
1 polymer ?
#
loop_
_entity_poly.entity_id
_entity_poly.type
_entity_poly.pdbx_seq_one_letter_code
_entity_poly.pdbx_strand_id
1 'polypeptide(L)'
;MRLQSNAIAPEDLPAPRPKASGLDISTFVARIQTVSAKSTRATLELAAIISEAREALDHASFRKLGSAVGLSAATLNKFVTIHSSRDRFVGRERALPWTVMYQVAKLPDGHYESLAASGKFGPELSEKDVKKFVLQRDAAADLSQCASAQMDYISVKVIFPGLTSLEREDSIRKRIFGALEDDQEISIKVSQRKKLPERKDQLRTAIPMVRSGD
;
A
#
# COMPACT_ATOMS: atom_id res chain seq x y z
N MET A 1 -43.80 -19.09 0.16
CA MET A 1 -42.33 -19.21 0.09
C MET A 1 -41.78 -19.05 1.50
N ARG A 2 -41.39 -20.15 2.15
CA ARG A 2 -40.75 -20.13 3.48
C ARG A 2 -39.23 -20.13 3.28
N LEU A 3 -38.56 -19.12 3.81
CA LEU A 3 -37.09 -19.03 3.87
C LEU A 3 -36.60 -20.08 4.88
N GLN A 4 -35.84 -21.07 4.42
CA GLN A 4 -35.15 -22.02 5.29
C GLN A 4 -33.89 -21.35 5.83
N SER A 5 -33.88 -21.08 7.14
CA SER A 5 -32.70 -20.65 7.88
C SER A 5 -31.75 -21.84 8.05
N ASN A 6 -30.61 -21.82 7.34
CA ASN A 6 -29.50 -22.73 7.60
C ASN A 6 -28.76 -22.27 8.86
N ALA A 7 -29.14 -22.84 10.00
CA ALA A 7 -28.34 -22.77 11.22
C ALA A 7 -27.11 -23.67 11.05
N ILE A 8 -25.92 -23.08 11.07
CA ILE A 8 -24.65 -23.78 11.12
C ILE A 8 -24.56 -24.45 12.50
N ALA A 9 -24.42 -25.77 12.52
CA ALA A 9 -24.30 -26.55 13.75
C ALA A 9 -23.01 -26.18 14.51
N PRO A 10 -23.04 -26.10 15.86
CA PRO A 10 -21.90 -25.66 16.67
C PRO A 10 -20.81 -26.73 16.90
N GLU A 11 -20.77 -27.83 16.15
CA GLU A 11 -19.89 -28.99 16.45
C GLU A 11 -18.54 -29.01 15.72
N ASP A 12 -18.25 -28.09 14.80
CA ASP A 12 -16.99 -28.10 14.03
C ASP A 12 -15.98 -27.03 14.49
N LEU A 13 -15.86 -26.81 15.80
CA LEU A 13 -14.71 -26.06 16.32
C LEU A 13 -13.50 -27.01 16.34
N PRO A 14 -12.45 -26.75 15.53
CA PRO A 14 -11.26 -27.60 15.53
C PRO A 14 -10.68 -27.62 16.94
N ALA A 15 -10.47 -28.83 17.47
CA ALA A 15 -9.85 -29.03 18.78
C ALA A 15 -8.57 -28.20 18.88
N PRO A 16 -8.30 -27.54 20.02
CA PRO A 16 -7.07 -26.79 20.21
C PRO A 16 -5.90 -27.74 19.96
N ARG A 17 -5.06 -27.41 18.98
CA ARG A 17 -3.90 -28.25 18.63
C ARG A 17 -3.10 -28.50 19.91
N PRO A 18 -2.72 -29.77 20.20
CA PRO A 18 -1.86 -30.05 21.34
C PRO A 18 -0.56 -29.28 21.16
N LYS A 19 -0.30 -28.33 22.07
CA LYS A 19 0.95 -27.57 22.09
C LYS A 19 2.08 -28.56 22.29
N ALA A 20 3.04 -28.59 21.36
CA ALA A 20 4.20 -29.46 21.44
C ALA A 20 4.96 -29.17 22.74
N SER A 21 4.81 -30.05 23.72
CA SER A 21 5.18 -29.88 25.13
C SER A 21 6.68 -30.09 25.40
N GLY A 22 7.55 -29.74 24.44
CA GLY A 22 8.99 -30.01 24.54
C GLY A 22 9.91 -28.80 24.47
N LEU A 23 9.42 -27.62 24.10
CA LEU A 23 10.25 -26.42 23.93
C LEU A 23 10.06 -25.45 25.11
N ASP A 24 11.11 -25.26 25.90
CA ASP A 24 11.15 -24.34 27.03
C ASP A 24 11.66 -22.94 26.63
N ILE A 25 11.31 -21.93 27.44
CA ILE A 25 11.76 -20.53 27.30
C ILE A 25 13.29 -20.46 27.17
N SER A 26 14.02 -21.26 27.96
CA SER A 26 15.50 -21.29 27.94
C SER A 26 16.08 -21.61 26.55
N THR A 27 15.42 -22.50 25.81
CA THR A 27 15.83 -22.88 24.44
C THR A 27 15.69 -21.70 23.48
N PHE A 28 14.59 -20.96 23.57
CA PHE A 28 14.37 -19.78 22.73
C PHE A 28 15.29 -18.62 23.10
N VAL A 29 15.56 -18.41 24.40
CA VAL A 29 16.53 -17.40 24.86
C VAL A 29 17.91 -17.65 24.25
N ALA A 30 18.41 -18.89 24.34
CA ALA A 30 19.72 -19.26 23.79
C ALA A 30 19.76 -19.00 22.27
N ARG A 31 18.74 -19.44 21.53
CA ARG A 31 18.65 -19.21 20.07
C ARG A 31 18.62 -17.72 19.73
N ILE A 32 17.83 -16.90 20.44
CA ILE A 32 17.75 -15.46 20.21
C ILE A 32 19.11 -14.79 20.45
N GLN A 33 19.83 -15.18 21.50
CA GLN A 33 21.15 -14.63 21.82
C GLN A 33 22.20 -14.93 20.74
N THR A 34 22.09 -16.07 20.04
CA THR A 34 23.01 -16.39 18.92
C THR A 34 22.79 -15.52 17.68
N VAL A 35 21.62 -14.92 17.49
CA VAL A 35 21.22 -14.21 16.25
C VAL A 35 21.37 -12.68 16.38
N SER A 36 22.18 -12.21 17.34
CA SER A 36 22.40 -10.79 17.62
C SER A 36 23.29 -10.09 16.55
N ALA A 37 22.70 -9.67 15.44
CA ALA A 37 23.37 -8.80 14.46
C ALA A 37 22.42 -7.78 13.82
N LYS A 38 22.94 -6.58 13.54
CA LYS A 38 22.21 -5.48 12.86
C LYS A 38 22.15 -5.70 11.34
N SER A 39 21.61 -6.84 10.91
CA SER A 39 21.44 -7.17 9.50
C SER A 39 20.02 -7.66 9.21
N THR A 40 19.58 -7.50 7.97
CA THR A 40 18.26 -7.95 7.50
C THR A 40 18.13 -9.46 7.62
N ARG A 41 19.20 -10.22 7.32
CA ARG A 41 19.23 -11.68 7.47
C ARG A 41 19.06 -12.11 8.93
N ALA A 42 19.82 -11.51 9.85
CA ALA A 42 19.69 -11.80 11.27
C ALA A 42 18.31 -11.39 11.80
N THR A 43 17.75 -10.29 11.31
CA THR A 43 16.39 -9.84 11.65
C THR A 43 15.32 -10.83 11.20
N LEU A 44 15.45 -11.40 9.99
CA LEU A 44 14.54 -12.46 9.49
C LEU A 44 14.66 -13.75 10.29
N GLU A 45 15.86 -14.14 10.68
CA GLU A 45 16.11 -15.32 11.50
C GLU A 45 15.55 -15.14 12.92
N LEU A 46 15.79 -13.97 13.53
CA LEU A 46 15.21 -13.59 14.81
C LEU A 46 13.67 -13.57 14.75
N ALA A 47 13.11 -13.03 13.67
CA ALA A 47 11.66 -13.03 13.43
C ALA A 47 11.09 -14.46 13.36
N ALA A 48 11.81 -15.38 12.72
CA ALA A 48 11.41 -16.79 12.66
C ALA A 48 11.44 -17.47 14.03
N ILE A 49 12.51 -17.27 14.81
CA ILE A 49 12.62 -17.83 16.18
C ILE A 49 11.49 -17.30 17.07
N ILE A 50 11.20 -16.00 17.00
CA ILE A 50 10.12 -15.39 17.79
C ILE A 50 8.74 -15.91 17.36
N SER A 51 8.51 -16.10 16.06
CA SER A 51 7.25 -16.67 15.58
C SER A 51 7.08 -18.11 16.03
N GLU A 52 8.13 -18.93 15.97
CA GLU A 52 8.12 -20.30 16.48
C GLU A 52 7.85 -20.33 17.99
N ALA A 53 8.47 -19.44 18.75
CA ALA A 53 8.21 -19.29 20.18
C ALA A 53 6.76 -18.91 20.49
N ARG A 54 6.15 -18.06 19.65
CA ARG A 54 4.74 -17.65 19.81
C ARG A 54 3.78 -18.82 19.63
N GLU A 55 4.07 -19.73 18.70
CA GLU A 55 3.25 -20.92 18.43
C GLU A 55 3.49 -22.03 19.47
N ALA A 56 4.74 -22.18 19.95
CA ALA A 56 5.10 -23.24 20.89
C ALA A 56 4.73 -22.93 22.34
N LEU A 57 4.91 -21.67 22.77
CA LEU A 57 4.70 -21.26 24.16
C LEU A 57 3.26 -20.82 24.42
N ASP A 58 2.83 -20.89 25.68
CA ASP A 58 1.61 -20.20 26.10
C ASP A 58 1.83 -18.68 26.25
N HIS A 59 0.73 -17.93 26.37
CA HIS A 59 0.80 -16.47 26.41
C HIS A 59 1.67 -15.95 27.57
N ALA A 60 1.60 -16.60 28.73
CA ALA A 60 2.39 -16.23 29.91
C ALA A 60 3.89 -16.47 29.68
N SER A 61 4.27 -17.63 29.13
CA SER A 61 5.67 -17.98 28.85
C SER A 61 6.25 -17.14 27.71
N PHE A 62 5.47 -16.86 26.67
CA PHE A 62 5.89 -15.95 25.59
C PHE A 62 6.13 -14.52 26.11
N ARG A 63 5.33 -14.05 27.07
CA ARG A 63 5.58 -12.76 27.72
C ARG A 63 6.86 -12.76 28.56
N LYS A 64 7.11 -13.84 29.31
CA LYS A 64 8.36 -14.04 30.07
C LYS A 64 9.58 -14.09 29.16
N LEU A 65 9.48 -14.73 27.99
CA LEU A 65 10.54 -14.74 26.98
C LEU A 65 10.96 -13.32 26.61
N GLY A 66 10.01 -12.43 26.31
CA GLY A 66 10.30 -11.02 26.02
C GLY A 66 11.12 -10.35 27.11
N SER A 67 10.71 -10.47 28.37
CA SER A 67 11.45 -9.96 29.51
C SER A 67 12.86 -10.56 29.60
N ALA A 68 13.02 -11.87 29.37
CA ALA A 68 14.30 -12.55 29.44
C ALA A 68 15.31 -12.09 28.37
N VAL A 69 14.84 -11.73 27.18
CA VAL A 69 15.70 -11.23 26.09
C VAL A 69 15.74 -9.70 25.98
N GLY A 70 15.16 -8.98 26.96
CA GLY A 70 15.15 -7.51 26.97
C GLY A 70 14.26 -6.89 25.88
N LEU A 71 13.26 -7.60 25.37
CA LEU A 71 12.33 -7.13 24.33
C LEU A 71 10.94 -6.88 24.91
N SER A 72 10.34 -5.74 24.53
CA SER A 72 8.95 -5.45 24.87
C SER A 72 7.98 -6.32 24.08
N ALA A 73 6.76 -6.53 24.60
CA ALA A 73 5.70 -7.26 23.89
C ALA A 73 5.38 -6.64 22.52
N ALA A 74 5.43 -5.30 22.42
CA ALA A 74 5.27 -4.59 21.15
C ALA A 74 6.38 -4.98 20.16
N THR A 75 7.62 -5.12 20.62
CA THR A 75 8.75 -5.49 19.77
C THR A 75 8.64 -6.95 19.30
N LEU A 76 8.25 -7.87 20.19
CA LEU A 76 7.97 -9.26 19.80
C LEU A 76 6.89 -9.31 18.71
N ASN A 77 5.81 -8.55 18.86
CA ASN A 77 4.76 -8.49 17.85
C ASN A 77 5.26 -7.93 16.50
N LYS A 78 6.18 -6.96 16.49
CA LYS A 78 6.81 -6.48 15.25
C LYS A 78 7.53 -7.62 14.52
N PHE A 79 8.29 -8.43 15.25
CA PHE A 79 9.00 -9.58 14.68
C PHE A 79 8.03 -10.63 14.13
N VAL A 80 6.92 -10.90 14.80
CA VAL A 80 5.88 -11.79 14.26
C VAL A 80 5.30 -11.24 12.95
N THR A 81 5.02 -9.93 12.87
CA THR A 81 4.56 -9.30 11.62
C THR A 81 5.60 -9.37 10.50
N ILE A 82 6.88 -9.22 10.83
CA ILE A 82 7.96 -9.39 9.85
C ILE A 82 7.97 -10.83 9.34
N HIS A 83 7.84 -11.82 10.24
CA HIS A 83 7.83 -13.23 9.87
C HIS A 83 6.62 -13.61 9.01
N SER A 84 5.43 -13.10 9.31
CA SER A 84 4.22 -13.37 8.51
C SER A 84 4.32 -12.84 7.07
N SER A 85 5.23 -11.88 6.83
CA SER A 85 5.49 -11.30 5.52
C SER A 85 6.88 -11.68 4.99
N ARG A 86 7.45 -12.79 5.48
CA ARG A 86 8.84 -13.18 5.20
C ARG A 86 9.14 -13.27 3.70
N ASP A 87 8.21 -13.79 2.91
CA ASP A 87 8.38 -13.98 1.47
C ASP A 87 8.68 -12.67 0.73
N ARG A 88 8.24 -11.53 1.27
CA ARG A 88 8.53 -10.20 0.73
C ARG A 88 10.01 -9.79 0.86
N PHE A 89 10.77 -10.47 1.72
CA PHE A 89 12.16 -10.11 2.03
C PHE A 89 13.16 -11.15 1.53
N VAL A 90 12.73 -12.39 1.30
CA VAL A 90 13.60 -13.47 0.81
C VAL A 90 14.14 -13.10 -0.57
N GLY A 91 15.46 -13.19 -0.74
CA GLY A 91 16.15 -12.77 -1.96
C GLY A 91 16.36 -11.26 -2.10
N ARG A 92 15.87 -10.45 -1.16
CA ARG A 92 16.03 -8.98 -1.11
C ARG A 92 16.75 -8.53 0.15
N GLU A 93 17.43 -9.42 0.86
CA GLU A 93 18.00 -9.16 2.19
C GLU A 93 19.08 -8.06 2.16
N ARG A 94 19.78 -7.89 1.03
CA ARG A 94 20.80 -6.84 0.86
C ARG A 94 20.21 -5.49 0.44
N ALA A 95 19.00 -5.48 -0.10
CA ALA A 95 18.40 -4.27 -0.67
C ALA A 95 17.68 -3.43 0.38
N LEU A 96 17.26 -4.02 1.50
CA LEU A 96 16.45 -3.34 2.50
C LEU A 96 17.21 -3.18 3.82
N PRO A 97 17.23 -1.98 4.44
CA PRO A 97 17.73 -1.86 5.79
C PRO A 97 16.79 -2.55 6.79
N TRP A 98 17.36 -3.22 7.78
CA TRP A 98 16.59 -3.97 8.79
C TRP A 98 15.60 -3.08 9.58
N THR A 99 15.89 -1.78 9.69
CA THR A 99 15.09 -0.80 10.43
C THR A 99 13.72 -0.52 9.82
N VAL A 100 13.53 -0.76 8.52
CA VAL A 100 12.25 -0.49 7.82
C VAL A 100 11.44 -1.75 7.51
N MET A 101 11.97 -2.93 7.85
CA MET A 101 11.30 -4.21 7.58
C MET A 101 9.89 -4.28 8.16
N TYR A 102 9.68 -3.77 9.38
CA TYR A 102 8.36 -3.80 10.01
C TYR A 102 7.33 -2.96 9.23
N GLN A 103 7.73 -1.79 8.76
CA GLN A 103 6.88 -0.87 8.00
C GLN A 103 6.53 -1.46 6.65
N VAL A 104 7.51 -2.08 5.98
CA VAL A 104 7.30 -2.79 4.71
C VAL A 104 6.42 -4.04 4.88
N ALA A 105 6.59 -4.79 5.98
CA ALA A 105 5.77 -5.95 6.29
C ALA A 105 4.30 -5.57 6.51
N LYS A 106 4.03 -4.37 7.03
CA LYS A 106 2.67 -3.86 7.25
C LYS A 106 1.97 -3.32 6.01
N LEU A 107 2.67 -3.18 4.88
CA LEU A 107 2.06 -2.64 3.67
C LEU A 107 0.99 -3.59 3.12
N PRO A 108 -0.14 -3.07 2.64
CA PRO A 108 -1.02 -3.82 1.74
C PRO A 108 -0.24 -4.31 0.51
N ASP A 109 -0.61 -5.45 -0.07
CA ASP A 109 0.11 -6.05 -1.21
C ASP A 109 0.27 -5.07 -2.38
N GLY A 110 -0.79 -4.35 -2.74
CA GLY A 110 -0.74 -3.35 -3.82
C GLY A 110 0.26 -2.21 -3.56
N HIS A 111 0.43 -1.79 -2.30
CA HIS A 111 1.41 -0.78 -1.93
C HIS A 111 2.83 -1.35 -1.93
N TYR A 112 2.99 -2.58 -1.47
CA TYR A 112 4.28 -3.27 -1.50
C TYR A 112 4.77 -3.45 -2.94
N GLU A 113 3.93 -3.96 -3.85
CA GLU A 113 4.30 -4.15 -5.26
C GLU A 113 4.60 -2.82 -5.95
N SER A 114 3.81 -1.77 -5.67
CA SER A 114 4.09 -0.43 -6.19
C SER A 114 5.43 0.12 -5.69
N LEU A 115 5.75 -0.10 -4.41
CA LEU A 115 7.04 0.31 -3.83
C LEU A 115 8.19 -0.50 -4.45
N ALA A 116 7.99 -1.80 -4.66
CA ALA A 116 8.94 -2.68 -5.32
C ALA A 116 9.25 -2.23 -6.74
N ALA A 117 8.20 -1.98 -7.54
CA ALA A 117 8.32 -1.55 -8.93
C ALA A 117 8.95 -0.15 -9.06
N SER A 118 8.84 0.70 -8.04
CA SER A 118 9.41 2.04 -8.08
C SER A 118 10.94 2.09 -8.03
N GLY A 119 11.62 0.97 -7.79
CA GLY A 119 13.08 0.90 -7.65
C GLY A 119 13.61 1.55 -6.36
N LYS A 120 12.73 2.01 -5.46
CA LYS A 120 13.10 2.67 -4.20
C LYS A 120 13.50 1.71 -3.08
N PHE A 121 13.51 0.40 -3.33
CA PHE A 121 14.10 -0.56 -2.40
C PHE A 121 15.63 -0.47 -2.46
N GLY A 122 16.18 0.33 -1.56
CA GLY A 122 17.62 0.48 -1.39
C GLY A 122 18.01 0.67 0.08
N PRO A 123 19.32 0.62 0.37
CA PRO A 123 19.85 0.80 1.72
C PRO A 123 19.49 2.15 2.35
N GLU A 124 19.20 3.15 1.52
CA GLU A 124 18.81 4.51 1.92
C GLU A 124 17.32 4.64 2.28
N LEU A 125 16.51 3.59 2.08
CA LEU A 125 15.08 3.65 2.35
C LEU A 125 14.83 3.83 3.85
N SER A 126 14.26 4.97 4.24
CA SER A 126 13.95 5.26 5.64
C SER A 126 12.47 4.97 5.98
N GLU A 127 12.16 4.86 7.27
CA GLU A 127 10.78 4.73 7.75
C GLU A 127 9.90 5.90 7.28
N LYS A 128 10.46 7.11 7.22
CA LYS A 128 9.72 8.31 6.77
C LYS A 128 9.34 8.19 5.31
N ASP A 129 10.21 7.62 4.48
CA ASP A 129 9.95 7.44 3.04
C ASP A 129 8.86 6.41 2.80
N VAL A 130 8.87 5.29 3.54
CA VAL A 130 7.79 4.29 3.46
C VAL A 130 6.45 4.90 3.86
N LYS A 131 6.40 5.67 4.95
CA LYS A 131 5.17 6.36 5.38
C LYS A 131 4.69 7.38 4.35
N LYS A 132 5.61 8.20 3.82
CA LYS A 132 5.29 9.18 2.77
C LYS A 132 4.74 8.50 1.53
N PHE A 133 5.32 7.37 1.12
CA PHE A 133 4.87 6.59 -0.03
C PHE A 133 3.43 6.09 0.16
N VAL A 134 3.11 5.54 1.35
CA VAL A 134 1.75 5.07 1.67
C VAL A 134 0.75 6.21 1.60
N LEU A 135 1.04 7.33 2.27
CA LEU A 135 0.17 8.51 2.25
C LEU A 135 -0.08 9.04 0.83
N GLN A 136 0.95 9.04 -0.02
CA GLN A 136 0.82 9.45 -1.42
C GLN A 136 -0.06 8.49 -2.23
N ARG A 137 -0.01 7.18 -1.93
CA ARG A 137 -0.82 6.16 -2.62
C ARG A 137 -2.27 6.20 -2.17
N ASP A 138 -2.51 6.34 -0.87
CA ASP A 138 -3.86 6.49 -0.32
C ASP A 138 -4.54 7.74 -0.89
N ALA A 139 -3.84 8.88 -0.89
CA ALA A 139 -4.36 10.11 -1.48
C ALA A 139 -4.64 9.98 -2.99
N ALA A 140 -3.80 9.26 -3.73
CA ALA A 140 -4.03 9.00 -5.15
C ALA A 140 -5.24 8.06 -5.38
N ALA A 141 -5.43 7.05 -4.52
CA ALA A 141 -6.59 6.16 -4.57
C ALA A 141 -7.89 6.92 -4.29
N ASP A 142 -7.90 7.79 -3.28
CA ASP A 142 -9.04 8.64 -2.94
C ASP A 142 -9.41 9.59 -4.09
N LEU A 143 -8.42 10.24 -4.71
CA LEU A 143 -8.63 11.09 -5.88
C LEU A 143 -9.20 10.32 -7.07
N SER A 144 -8.68 9.11 -7.33
CA SER A 144 -9.19 8.25 -8.39
C SER A 144 -10.64 7.80 -8.13
N GLN A 145 -10.98 7.50 -6.88
CA GLN A 145 -12.33 7.09 -6.50
C GLN A 145 -13.32 8.25 -6.63
N CYS A 146 -12.96 9.45 -6.17
CA CYS A 146 -13.75 10.66 -6.35
C CYS A 146 -13.94 10.99 -7.83
N ALA A 147 -12.88 10.88 -8.65
CA ALA A 147 -13.00 11.08 -10.09
C ALA A 147 -13.96 10.06 -10.73
N SER A 148 -13.92 8.80 -10.32
CA SER A 148 -14.82 7.76 -10.84
C SER A 148 -16.29 7.95 -10.43
N ALA A 149 -16.55 8.51 -9.25
CA ALA A 149 -17.90 8.77 -8.75
C ALA A 149 -18.52 10.06 -9.31
N GLN A 150 -17.69 10.98 -9.81
CA GLN A 150 -18.11 12.33 -10.21
C GLN A 150 -17.85 12.67 -11.69
N MET A 151 -17.31 11.77 -12.50
CA MET A 151 -17.08 12.03 -13.92
C MET A 151 -18.36 11.93 -14.76
N ASP A 152 -19.09 13.04 -14.80
CA ASP A 152 -19.40 13.64 -16.09
C ASP A 152 -18.06 14.14 -16.69
N TYR A 153 -17.63 13.55 -17.81
CA TYR A 153 -16.41 13.82 -18.59
C TYR A 153 -15.56 15.07 -18.19
N ILE A 154 -14.32 14.85 -17.74
CA ILE A 154 -13.28 15.90 -17.73
C ILE A 154 -12.60 15.92 -19.10
N SER A 155 -12.90 16.94 -19.91
CA SER A 155 -12.09 17.25 -21.08
C SER A 155 -10.81 17.94 -20.63
N VAL A 156 -9.67 17.24 -20.66
CA VAL A 156 -8.36 17.85 -20.42
C VAL A 156 -7.92 18.53 -21.72
N LYS A 157 -7.92 19.87 -21.74
CA LYS A 157 -7.38 20.64 -22.86
C LYS A 157 -5.88 20.82 -22.63
N VAL A 158 -5.08 19.93 -23.20
CA VAL A 158 -3.62 20.10 -23.24
C VAL A 158 -3.32 21.23 -24.23
N ILE A 159 -2.77 22.34 -23.73
CA ILE A 159 -2.39 23.48 -24.56
C ILE A 159 -0.90 23.38 -24.79
N PHE A 160 -0.53 23.05 -26.02
CA PHE A 160 0.85 23.15 -26.47
C PHE A 160 1.05 24.52 -27.14
N PRO A 161 2.08 25.29 -26.76
CA PRO A 161 2.43 26.49 -27.51
C PRO A 161 2.81 26.10 -28.95
N GLY A 162 2.08 26.64 -29.93
CA GLY A 162 2.33 26.41 -31.36
C GLY A 162 1.44 25.37 -32.07
N LEU A 163 0.54 24.68 -31.35
CA LEU A 163 -0.41 23.75 -31.97
C LEU A 163 -1.65 24.48 -32.49
N THR A 164 -1.90 24.39 -33.80
CA THR A 164 -3.14 24.87 -34.42
C THR A 164 -4.24 23.82 -34.29
N SER A 165 -5.50 24.26 -34.22
CA SER A 165 -6.69 23.45 -33.88
C SER A 165 -7.05 22.32 -34.88
N LEU A 166 -6.17 22.01 -35.84
CA LEU A 166 -6.43 21.14 -36.99
C LEU A 166 -5.61 19.85 -37.02
N GLU A 167 -4.76 19.59 -36.02
CA GLU A 167 -4.01 18.33 -35.97
C GLU A 167 -4.91 17.15 -35.56
N ARG A 168 -4.84 16.03 -36.31
CA ARG A 168 -5.57 14.78 -36.00
C ARG A 168 -5.13 14.22 -34.65
N GLU A 169 -6.05 13.55 -33.95
CA GLU A 169 -5.85 12.99 -32.59
C GLU A 169 -4.57 12.14 -32.45
N ASP A 170 -4.21 11.37 -33.48
CA ASP A 170 -2.99 10.54 -33.50
C ASP A 170 -1.69 11.37 -33.47
N SER A 171 -1.69 12.57 -34.05
CA SER A 171 -0.54 13.48 -34.05
C SER A 171 -0.31 14.06 -32.64
N ILE A 172 -1.40 14.37 -31.95
CA ILE A 172 -1.38 14.86 -30.57
C ILE A 172 -0.86 13.77 -29.62
N ARG A 173 -1.33 12.52 -29.77
CA ARG A 173 -0.84 11.39 -28.96
C ARG A 173 0.66 11.20 -29.13
N LYS A 174 1.17 11.12 -30.37
CA LYS A 174 2.61 10.93 -30.62
C LYS A 174 3.46 12.03 -29.97
N ARG A 175 3.02 13.28 -30.01
CA ARG A 175 3.73 14.40 -29.38
C ARG A 175 3.68 14.39 -27.86
N ILE A 176 2.58 13.98 -27.24
CA ILE A 176 2.49 13.80 -25.78
C ILE A 176 3.52 12.75 -25.33
N PHE A 177 3.57 11.61 -26.02
CA PHE A 177 4.51 10.55 -25.66
C PHE A 177 5.96 10.98 -25.88
N GLY A 178 6.29 11.69 -26.97
CA GLY A 178 7.64 12.23 -27.18
C GLY A 178 8.04 13.27 -26.13
N ALA A 179 7.15 14.20 -25.76
CA ALA A 179 7.46 15.22 -24.76
C ALA A 179 7.68 14.65 -23.34
N LEU A 180 7.04 13.52 -23.02
CA LEU A 180 7.25 12.79 -21.77
C LEU A 180 8.58 12.01 -21.74
N GLU A 181 9.06 11.54 -22.91
CA GLU A 181 10.38 10.91 -23.04
C GLU A 181 11.52 11.95 -22.96
N ASP A 182 11.28 13.16 -23.46
CA ASP A 182 12.25 14.26 -23.52
C ASP A 182 12.23 15.19 -22.27
N ASP A 183 11.47 14.83 -21.22
CA ASP A 183 11.37 15.58 -19.96
C ASP A 183 10.95 17.07 -20.13
N GLN A 184 10.14 17.36 -21.15
CA GLN A 184 9.68 18.72 -21.42
C GLN A 184 8.55 19.17 -20.49
N GLU A 185 8.53 20.45 -20.15
CA GLU A 185 7.53 21.03 -19.25
C GLU A 185 6.15 21.15 -19.96
N ILE A 186 5.22 20.26 -19.62
CA ILE A 186 3.86 20.26 -20.16
C ILE A 186 2.92 20.99 -19.19
N SER A 187 2.36 22.12 -19.62
CA SER A 187 1.35 22.84 -18.85
C SER A 187 -0.05 22.24 -19.06
N ILE A 188 -0.54 21.48 -18.08
CA ILE A 188 -1.89 20.90 -18.10
C ILE A 188 -2.88 21.88 -17.45
N LYS A 189 -3.81 22.43 -18.24
CA LYS A 189 -4.96 23.18 -17.71
C LYS A 189 -6.18 22.28 -17.60
N VAL A 190 -6.57 21.95 -16.37
CA VAL A 190 -7.82 21.23 -16.09
C VAL A 190 -8.95 22.25 -16.00
N SER A 191 -9.98 22.11 -16.83
CA SER A 191 -11.19 22.91 -16.76
C SER A 191 -12.39 22.01 -16.49
N GLN A 192 -13.06 22.22 -15.36
CA GLN A 192 -14.32 21.55 -15.07
C GLN A 192 -15.44 22.20 -15.90
N ARG A 193 -16.08 21.44 -16.80
CA ARG A 193 -17.32 21.89 -17.43
C ARG A 193 -18.50 21.35 -16.63
N LYS A 194 -19.39 22.23 -16.18
CA LYS A 194 -20.72 21.82 -15.70
C LYS A 194 -21.48 21.15 -16.84
N LYS A 195 -22.19 20.05 -16.52
CA LYS A 195 -23.05 19.31 -17.44
C LYS A 195 -23.97 20.28 -18.19
N LEU A 196 -23.91 20.26 -19.52
CA LEU A 196 -24.90 20.94 -20.35
C LEU A 196 -26.24 20.21 -20.14
N PRO A 197 -27.32 20.94 -19.85
CA PRO A 197 -28.58 20.30 -19.54
C PRO A 197 -29.11 19.52 -20.75
N GLU A 198 -29.60 18.30 -20.50
CA GLU A 198 -30.00 17.33 -21.53
C GLU A 198 -31.23 17.77 -22.35
N ARG A 199 -31.99 18.76 -21.87
CA ARG A 199 -33.16 19.29 -22.55
C ARG A 199 -32.86 20.63 -23.21
N LYS A 200 -33.24 20.76 -24.49
CA LYS A 200 -33.15 22.01 -25.29
C LYS A 200 -33.75 23.23 -24.58
N ASP A 201 -34.74 23.02 -23.73
CA ASP A 201 -35.44 24.12 -23.03
C ASP A 201 -34.61 24.70 -21.87
N GLN A 202 -33.71 23.91 -21.27
CA GLN A 202 -32.82 24.33 -20.18
C GLN A 202 -31.55 25.02 -20.71
N LEU A 203 -31.22 24.85 -21.99
CA LEU A 203 -30.13 25.55 -22.68
C LEU A 203 -30.42 27.06 -22.82
N ARG A 204 -31.70 27.45 -22.95
CA ARG A 204 -32.10 28.87 -23.10
C ARG A 204 -31.93 29.67 -21.81
N THR A 205 -31.98 29.02 -20.65
CA THR A 205 -31.78 29.66 -19.34
C THR A 205 -30.32 29.73 -18.92
N ALA A 206 -29.47 28.83 -19.44
CA ALA A 206 -28.05 28.77 -19.09
C ALA A 206 -27.15 29.71 -19.89
N ILE A 207 -27.63 30.26 -21.01
CA ILE A 207 -26.89 31.23 -21.83
C ILE A 207 -27.39 32.63 -21.45
N PRO A 208 -26.61 33.45 -20.72
CA PRO A 208 -26.98 34.84 -20.49
C PRO A 208 -27.08 35.54 -21.85
N MET A 209 -28.28 36.03 -22.18
CA MET A 209 -28.47 36.89 -23.35
C MET A 209 -27.67 38.16 -23.13
N VAL A 210 -26.53 38.27 -23.82
CA VAL A 210 -25.82 39.54 -23.98
C VAL A 210 -26.72 40.41 -24.83
N ARG A 211 -27.49 41.29 -24.17
CA ARG A 211 -28.16 42.39 -24.86
C ARG A 211 -27.06 43.38 -25.26
N SER A 212 -26.72 43.40 -26.55
CA SER A 212 -26.09 44.58 -27.14
C SER A 212 -27.12 45.71 -27.06
N GLY A 213 -26.93 46.60 -26.10
CA GLY A 213 -27.56 47.92 -26.07
C GLY A 213 -26.62 48.92 -26.72
N ASP A 214 -27.23 49.82 -27.49
CA ASP A 214 -26.64 50.96 -28.22
C ASP A 214 -25.81 51.92 -27.35
#